data_AF-A0A2G3K107-F1
#
_entry.id   AF-A0A2G3K107-F1
#
_cell.length_a   1.000
_cell.length_b   1.000
_cell.length_c   1.000
_cell.angle_alpha   90.00
_cell.angle_beta   90.00
_cell.angle_gamma   90.00
#
_symmetry.space_group_name_H-M   'P 1'
#
loop_
_entity.id
_entity.type
_entity.pdbx_description
1 polymer ?
#
loop_
_entity_poly.entity_id
_entity_poly.type
_entity_poly.pdbx_seq_one_letter_code
_entity_poly.pdbx_strand_id
1 'polypeptide(L)'
;MHIDQGDDSQKDEARRMLTDPAAIPKIFGLATHEAFHFFPQKKWSRDTSNTTASRATPYPLLVEPRLARNQVIRALEAATFGMQDGLGHASYWYKKWKEDHPAEATNIKHYDISEGSAEYIETVANIVAQGYVFGSPQYQTAMTEEIRKGSNKTTQSIDQESYRIGLLSGNLLDRKGTEWKTRIENGERPLDILLSNTPPIPESADPVLEHELRTSIENENTQIQKSIGPFIQAFRGINTGKLFVPFSKFSGSTIYHGNYALADFSHEIQVKFSVQAHPTNGTLNAKSTTVAFVSGNSYCSEPGGILIILPDGMPSPINGRLQIESSQLSIDAPYPSLDSSGSVYCLR
;
A
#
# COMPACT_ATOMS: atom_id res chain seq x y z
N MET A 1 -1.17 -6.86 4.42
CA MET A 1 -1.02 -8.16 5.10
C MET A 1 0.45 -8.59 5.00
N HIS A 2 1.10 -8.86 6.13
CA HIS A 2 2.51 -9.30 6.19
C HIS A 2 2.55 -10.81 5.95
N ILE A 3 3.23 -11.26 4.91
CA ILE A 3 3.46 -12.67 4.63
C ILE A 3 4.97 -12.83 4.43
N ASP A 4 5.62 -13.49 5.38
CA ASP A 4 7.03 -13.86 5.35
C ASP A 4 7.13 -15.35 4.98
N GLN A 5 8.23 -15.71 4.32
CA GLN A 5 8.75 -17.05 4.03
C GLN A 5 8.61 -17.59 2.59
N GLY A 6 9.55 -18.49 2.22
CA GLY A 6 9.95 -18.85 0.84
C GLY A 6 9.04 -19.85 0.09
N ASP A 7 9.49 -20.34 -1.06
CA ASP A 7 8.70 -21.08 -2.08
C ASP A 7 7.90 -22.31 -1.54
N ASP A 8 8.49 -23.13 -0.66
CA ASP A 8 7.73 -24.20 0.03
C ASP A 8 6.69 -23.64 1.00
N SER A 9 6.95 -22.48 1.61
CA SER A 9 6.02 -21.83 2.51
C SER A 9 4.82 -21.22 1.79
N GLN A 10 4.87 -20.90 0.49
CA GLN A 10 3.68 -20.40 -0.21
C GLN A 10 2.69 -21.52 -0.55
N LYS A 11 3.19 -22.71 -0.92
CA LYS A 11 2.34 -23.90 -1.08
C LYS A 11 1.86 -24.42 0.26
N ASP A 12 2.71 -24.38 1.28
CA ASP A 12 2.34 -24.73 2.64
C ASP A 12 1.45 -23.68 3.29
N GLU A 13 1.53 -22.40 2.92
CA GLU A 13 0.64 -21.34 3.38
C GLU A 13 -0.68 -21.36 2.62
N ALA A 14 -0.70 -21.65 1.32
CA ALA A 14 -1.93 -21.92 0.60
C ALA A 14 -2.62 -23.18 1.16
N ARG A 15 -1.87 -24.25 1.42
CA ARG A 15 -2.39 -25.43 2.13
C ARG A 15 -2.86 -25.08 3.53
N ARG A 16 -2.06 -24.36 4.32
CA ARG A 16 -2.42 -23.91 5.66
C ARG A 16 -3.68 -23.06 5.61
N MET A 17 -3.80 -22.12 4.68
CA MET A 17 -4.97 -21.28 4.48
C MET A 17 -6.23 -22.11 4.14
N LEU A 18 -6.06 -23.20 3.40
CA LEU A 18 -7.13 -24.13 3.07
C LEU A 18 -7.45 -25.14 4.20
N THR A 19 -6.50 -25.40 5.11
CA THR A 19 -6.64 -26.42 6.18
C THR A 19 -6.77 -25.84 7.59
N ASP A 20 -6.48 -24.55 7.78
CA ASP A 20 -6.55 -23.81 9.05
C ASP A 20 -7.88 -23.03 9.07
N PRO A 21 -8.87 -23.46 9.87
CA PRO A 21 -10.14 -22.75 9.98
C PRO A 21 -9.98 -21.28 10.41
N ALA A 22 -8.89 -20.93 11.10
CA ALA A 22 -8.60 -19.54 11.49
C ALA A 22 -8.15 -18.66 10.32
N ALA A 23 -7.78 -19.24 9.18
CA ALA A 23 -7.43 -18.50 7.97
C ALA A 23 -8.67 -18.09 7.16
N ILE A 24 -9.80 -18.81 7.31
CA ILE A 24 -11.03 -18.57 6.53
C ILE A 24 -11.50 -17.11 6.63
N PRO A 25 -11.61 -16.48 7.82
CA PRO A 25 -12.04 -15.08 7.91
C PRO A 25 -11.09 -14.11 7.19
N LYS A 26 -9.78 -14.37 7.23
CA LYS A 26 -8.77 -13.51 6.57
C LYS A 26 -8.86 -13.61 5.06
N ILE A 27 -9.05 -14.83 4.53
CA ILE A 27 -9.22 -15.07 3.10
C ILE A 27 -10.53 -14.44 2.61
N PHE A 28 -11.62 -14.62 3.37
CA PHE A 28 -12.91 -14.02 3.06
C PHE A 28 -12.84 -12.49 3.06
N GLY A 29 -12.19 -11.89 4.07
CA GLY A 29 -11.96 -10.45 4.16
C GLY A 29 -11.20 -9.93 2.95
N LEU A 30 -10.01 -10.48 2.69
CA LEU A 30 -9.18 -10.10 1.55
C LEU A 30 -9.91 -10.29 0.21
N ALA A 31 -10.56 -11.43 -0.01
CA ALA A 31 -11.31 -11.66 -1.23
C ALA A 31 -12.45 -10.65 -1.41
N THR A 32 -13.08 -10.22 -0.31
CA THR A 32 -14.13 -9.19 -0.34
C THR A 32 -13.55 -7.80 -0.62
N HIS A 33 -12.42 -7.45 -0.02
CA HIS A 33 -11.67 -6.21 -0.29
C HIS A 33 -11.33 -6.09 -1.77
N GLU A 34 -10.70 -7.13 -2.33
CA GLU A 34 -10.33 -7.16 -3.74
C GLU A 34 -11.57 -7.16 -4.65
N ALA A 35 -12.60 -7.96 -4.32
CA ALA A 35 -13.86 -7.96 -5.07
C ALA A 35 -14.51 -6.56 -5.08
N PHE A 36 -14.39 -5.79 -4.00
CA PHE A 36 -14.90 -4.41 -3.95
C PHE A 36 -14.18 -3.49 -4.95
N HIS A 37 -12.87 -3.64 -5.11
CA HIS A 37 -12.12 -2.94 -6.16
C HIS A 37 -12.62 -3.31 -7.57
N PHE A 38 -12.85 -4.60 -7.82
CA PHE A 38 -13.21 -5.09 -9.16
C PHE A 38 -14.66 -4.79 -9.58
N PHE A 39 -15.61 -4.90 -8.67
CA PHE A 39 -17.05 -4.87 -9.00
C PHE A 39 -17.65 -3.45 -8.80
N PRO A 40 -17.75 -2.90 -7.57
CA PRO A 40 -18.17 -1.51 -7.36
C PRO A 40 -17.22 -0.46 -7.92
N GLN A 41 -15.95 -0.46 -7.51
CA GLN A 41 -15.08 0.70 -7.74
C GLN A 41 -14.61 0.87 -9.18
N LYS A 42 -14.66 -0.20 -9.97
CA LYS A 42 -14.36 -0.15 -11.41
C LYS A 42 -15.21 0.89 -12.17
N LYS A 43 -16.43 1.17 -11.68
CA LYS A 43 -17.38 2.10 -12.31
C LYS A 43 -17.33 3.52 -11.73
N TRP A 44 -16.59 3.74 -10.65
CA TRP A 44 -16.53 5.05 -10.02
C TRP A 44 -15.88 6.06 -10.95
N SER A 45 -16.30 7.31 -10.81
CA SER A 45 -15.71 8.42 -11.55
C SER A 45 -14.26 8.56 -11.12
N ARG A 46 -13.36 7.93 -11.88
CA ARG A 46 -11.93 8.18 -11.76
C ARG A 46 -11.74 9.59 -12.31
N ASP A 47 -11.38 10.52 -11.44
CA ASP A 47 -10.79 11.77 -11.90
C ASP A 47 -9.45 11.41 -12.58
N THR A 48 -9.54 10.99 -13.84
CA THR A 48 -8.41 10.53 -14.65
C THR A 48 -7.50 11.68 -15.07
N SER A 49 -7.83 12.92 -14.66
CA SER A 49 -7.04 14.11 -14.92
C SER A 49 -5.74 14.17 -14.12
N ASN A 50 -5.62 13.41 -13.01
CA ASN A 50 -4.38 13.21 -12.27
C ASN A 50 -3.89 11.77 -12.38
N THR A 51 -3.11 11.50 -13.42
CA THR A 51 -2.31 10.27 -13.59
C THR A 51 -1.18 10.13 -12.55
N THR A 52 -1.15 10.97 -11.52
CA THR A 52 -0.16 11.01 -10.44
C THR A 52 -0.63 10.31 -9.16
N ALA A 53 -1.78 9.62 -9.19
CA ALA A 53 -2.23 8.80 -8.07
C ALA A 53 -1.18 7.72 -7.76
N SER A 54 -0.38 8.00 -6.73
CA SER A 54 0.72 7.16 -6.27
C SER A 54 0.43 6.77 -4.83
N ARG A 55 0.58 5.46 -4.55
CA ARG A 55 0.60 4.91 -3.18
C ARG A 55 2.00 4.96 -2.58
N ALA A 56 2.97 5.57 -3.26
CA ALA A 56 4.32 5.64 -2.75
C ALA A 56 4.41 6.71 -1.65
N THR A 57 5.03 6.33 -0.55
CA THR A 57 5.33 7.28 0.52
C THR A 57 6.55 8.11 0.10
N PRO A 58 6.52 9.45 0.21
CA PRO A 58 7.71 10.27 -0.03
C PRO A 58 8.87 9.81 0.87
N TYR A 59 10.06 9.67 0.29
CA TYR A 59 11.28 9.33 1.02
C TYR A 59 12.27 10.51 1.00
N PRO A 60 12.91 10.87 2.14
CA PRO A 60 12.81 10.23 3.46
C PRO A 60 11.44 10.39 4.11
N LEU A 61 11.09 9.44 4.98
CA LEU A 61 9.87 9.51 5.79
C LEU A 61 9.96 10.73 6.73
N LEU A 62 8.86 11.48 6.81
CA LEU A 62 8.74 12.67 7.66
C LEU A 62 7.81 12.38 8.85
N VAL A 63 8.13 12.94 10.01
CA VAL A 63 7.38 12.71 11.25
C VAL A 63 6.07 13.48 11.24
N GLU A 64 6.09 14.72 10.77
CA GLU A 64 5.00 15.68 10.82
C GLU A 64 3.71 15.20 10.11
N PRO A 65 3.74 14.71 8.86
CA PRO A 65 2.52 14.22 8.20
C PRO A 65 1.97 12.95 8.85
N ARG A 66 2.86 12.05 9.32
CA ARG A 66 2.49 10.81 10.00
C ARG A 66 1.86 11.11 11.36
N LEU A 67 2.41 12.06 12.12
CA LEU A 67 1.85 12.54 13.38
C LEU A 67 0.45 13.11 13.17
N ALA A 68 0.27 14.00 12.20
CA ALA A 68 -1.03 14.60 11.93
C ALA A 68 -2.08 13.54 11.53
N ARG A 69 -1.73 12.57 10.68
CA ARG A 69 -2.65 11.49 10.29
C ARG A 69 -2.95 10.51 11.44
N ASN A 70 -2.00 10.20 12.30
CA ASN A 70 -2.26 9.40 13.50
C ASN A 70 -3.14 10.15 14.52
N GLN A 71 -3.00 11.48 14.63
CA GLN A 71 -3.90 12.28 15.48
C GLN A 71 -5.32 12.32 14.92
N VAL A 72 -5.50 12.38 13.59
CA VAL A 72 -6.80 12.17 12.95
C VAL A 72 -7.38 10.81 13.33
N ILE A 73 -6.60 9.72 13.23
CA ILE A 73 -7.04 8.37 13.58
C ILE A 73 -7.52 8.31 15.03
N ARG A 74 -6.71 8.79 15.98
CA ARG A 74 -7.05 8.77 17.41
C ARG A 74 -8.30 9.60 17.71
N ALA A 75 -8.46 10.75 17.06
CA ALA A 75 -9.63 11.60 17.20
C ALA A 75 -10.91 10.95 16.64
N LEU A 76 -10.80 10.23 15.51
CA LEU A 76 -11.90 9.44 14.93
C LEU A 76 -12.24 8.20 15.78
N GLU A 77 -11.25 7.57 16.40
CA GLU A 77 -11.46 6.49 17.39
C GLU A 77 -12.22 7.03 18.61
N ALA A 78 -11.79 8.18 19.16
CA ALA A 78 -12.47 8.85 20.26
C ALA A 78 -13.94 9.17 19.91
N ALA A 79 -14.20 9.71 18.71
CA ALA A 79 -15.56 9.95 18.21
C ALA A 79 -16.37 8.65 18.09
N THR A 80 -15.73 7.56 17.61
CA THR A 80 -16.36 6.23 17.51
C THR A 80 -16.75 5.68 18.88
N PHE A 81 -15.97 5.98 19.91
CA PHE A 81 -16.23 5.60 21.30
C PHE A 81 -17.11 6.58 22.07
N GLY A 82 -17.65 7.60 21.41
CA GLY A 82 -18.65 8.52 21.98
C GLY A 82 -18.09 9.80 22.60
N MET A 83 -16.80 10.12 22.40
CA MET A 83 -16.22 11.38 22.84
C MET A 83 -16.74 12.55 21.98
N GLN A 84 -17.37 13.55 22.62
CA GLN A 84 -18.09 14.63 21.93
C GLN A 84 -17.19 15.45 20.99
N ASP A 85 -15.96 15.76 21.39
CA ASP A 85 -15.05 16.64 20.64
C ASP A 85 -14.21 15.92 19.59
N GLY A 86 -14.30 14.58 19.49
CA GLY A 86 -13.42 13.78 18.63
C GLY A 86 -13.47 14.18 17.15
N LEU A 87 -14.66 14.52 16.62
CA LEU A 87 -14.76 15.01 15.24
C LEU A 87 -14.16 16.41 15.06
N GLY A 88 -14.22 17.26 16.09
CA GLY A 88 -13.61 18.59 16.07
C GLY A 88 -12.09 18.52 16.05
N HIS A 89 -11.48 17.66 16.88
CA HIS A 89 -10.03 17.41 16.86
C HIS A 89 -9.60 16.79 15.53
N ALA A 90 -10.36 15.83 14.99
CA ALA A 90 -10.09 15.25 13.67
C ALA A 90 -10.12 16.32 12.57
N SER A 91 -11.09 17.24 12.62
CA SER A 91 -11.18 18.38 11.70
C SER A 91 -9.96 19.30 11.78
N TYR A 92 -9.48 19.60 12.98
CA TYR A 92 -8.27 20.39 13.19
C TYR A 92 -7.03 19.73 12.59
N TRP A 93 -6.73 18.49 12.96
CA TRP A 93 -5.53 17.79 12.46
C TRP A 93 -5.58 17.52 10.97
N TYR A 94 -6.75 17.19 10.44
CA TYR A 94 -6.91 16.96 9.01
C TYR A 94 -6.69 18.23 8.19
N LYS A 95 -7.23 19.37 8.66
CA LYS A 95 -6.99 20.67 8.03
C LYS A 95 -5.50 21.02 8.07
N LYS A 96 -4.87 20.88 9.26
CA LYS A 96 -3.44 21.13 9.44
C LYS A 96 -2.57 20.30 8.50
N TRP A 97 -2.84 19.00 8.38
CA TRP A 97 -2.12 18.12 7.45
C TRP A 97 -2.27 18.56 5.98
N LYS A 98 -3.48 18.92 5.54
CA LYS A 98 -3.70 19.39 4.16
C LYS A 98 -2.98 20.71 3.87
N GLU A 99 -2.91 21.61 4.85
CA GLU A 99 -2.24 22.92 4.73
C GLU A 99 -0.72 22.78 4.74
N ASP A 100 -0.17 21.96 5.65
CA ASP A 100 1.27 21.78 5.81
C ASP A 100 1.88 20.83 4.75
N HIS A 101 1.08 19.88 4.23
CA HIS A 101 1.53 18.83 3.29
C HIS A 101 0.59 18.66 2.07
N PRO A 102 0.33 19.73 1.28
CA PRO A 102 -0.69 19.70 0.22
C PRO A 102 -0.38 18.72 -0.92
N ALA A 103 0.90 18.48 -1.22
CA ALA A 103 1.33 17.52 -2.24
C ALA A 103 0.98 16.08 -1.82
N GLU A 104 1.30 15.70 -0.57
CA GLU A 104 0.94 14.40 -0.03
C GLU A 104 -0.58 14.22 0.00
N ALA A 105 -1.31 15.23 0.48
CA ALA A 105 -2.76 15.21 0.54
C ALA A 105 -3.39 15.01 -0.85
N THR A 106 -2.83 15.65 -1.88
CA THR A 106 -3.29 15.48 -3.27
C THR A 106 -3.00 14.08 -3.78
N ASN A 107 -1.78 13.59 -3.61
CA ASN A 107 -1.34 12.31 -4.16
C ASN A 107 -2.09 11.12 -3.56
N ILE A 108 -2.35 11.14 -2.25
CA ILE A 108 -3.05 10.05 -1.57
C ILE A 108 -4.56 10.06 -1.76
N LYS A 109 -5.14 11.11 -2.37
CA LYS A 109 -6.61 11.25 -2.52
C LYS A 109 -7.28 9.98 -3.01
N HIS A 110 -6.74 9.42 -4.09
CA HIS A 110 -7.32 8.25 -4.72
C HIS A 110 -7.28 7.05 -3.77
N TYR A 111 -6.19 6.87 -3.04
CA TYR A 111 -6.01 5.76 -2.09
C TYR A 111 -6.90 5.91 -0.85
N ASP A 112 -6.99 7.11 -0.26
CA ASP A 112 -7.94 7.41 0.84
C ASP A 112 -9.39 7.05 0.43
N ILE A 113 -9.73 7.20 -0.85
CA ILE A 113 -11.03 6.83 -1.42
C ILE A 113 -11.11 5.31 -1.63
N SER A 114 -10.24 4.75 -2.45
CA SER A 114 -10.37 3.37 -2.92
C SER A 114 -10.13 2.37 -1.80
N GLU A 115 -9.01 2.50 -1.11
CA GLU A 115 -8.50 1.53 -0.15
C GLU A 115 -9.15 1.75 1.22
N GLY A 116 -9.36 3.02 1.59
CA GLY A 116 -10.11 3.37 2.79
C GLY A 116 -11.57 2.85 2.76
N SER A 117 -12.26 2.95 1.61
CA SER A 117 -13.62 2.41 1.50
C SER A 117 -13.64 0.88 1.37
N ALA A 118 -12.62 0.27 0.76
CA ALA A 118 -12.47 -1.18 0.70
C ALA A 118 -12.27 -1.79 2.10
N GLU A 119 -11.42 -1.20 2.94
CA GLU A 119 -11.20 -1.63 4.34
C GLU A 119 -12.51 -1.58 5.17
N TYR A 120 -13.30 -0.51 4.98
CA TYR A 120 -14.61 -0.40 5.61
C TYR A 120 -15.53 -1.55 5.15
N ILE A 121 -15.60 -1.84 3.85
CA ILE A 121 -16.43 -2.92 3.30
C ILE A 121 -15.96 -4.31 3.74
N GLU A 122 -14.66 -4.55 3.76
CA GLU A 122 -14.06 -5.77 4.32
C GLU A 122 -14.53 -5.97 5.77
N THR A 123 -14.42 -4.93 6.60
CA THR A 123 -14.82 -4.99 8.00
C THR A 123 -16.32 -5.25 8.15
N VAL A 124 -17.16 -4.56 7.35
CA VAL A 124 -18.61 -4.80 7.33
C VAL A 124 -18.92 -6.26 6.96
N ALA A 125 -18.31 -6.77 5.90
CA ALA A 125 -18.56 -8.12 5.42
C ALA A 125 -18.14 -9.18 6.45
N ASN A 126 -16.99 -9.00 7.09
CA ASN A 126 -16.51 -9.89 8.16
C ASN A 126 -17.48 -9.94 9.34
N ILE A 127 -18.09 -8.82 9.72
CA ILE A 127 -19.08 -8.77 10.80
C ILE A 127 -20.39 -9.42 10.34
N VAL A 128 -20.88 -9.12 9.14
CA VAL A 128 -22.12 -9.71 8.61
C VAL A 128 -21.98 -11.23 8.44
N ALA A 129 -20.82 -11.72 8.02
CA ALA A 129 -20.53 -13.15 7.89
C ALA A 129 -20.60 -13.92 9.22
N GLN A 130 -20.46 -13.23 10.36
CA GLN A 130 -20.66 -13.80 11.70
C GLN A 130 -22.15 -13.87 12.12
N GLY A 131 -23.07 -13.45 11.24
CA GLY A 131 -24.52 -13.48 11.48
C GLY A 131 -25.10 -12.21 12.08
N TYR A 132 -24.30 -11.15 12.25
CA TYR A 132 -24.80 -9.85 12.70
C TYR A 132 -25.56 -9.12 11.59
N VAL A 133 -26.76 -8.65 11.88
CA VAL A 133 -27.59 -7.90 10.92
C VAL A 133 -27.05 -6.47 10.79
N PHE A 134 -26.67 -6.06 9.58
CA PHE A 134 -26.18 -4.71 9.29
C PHE A 134 -27.12 -3.62 9.83
N GLY A 135 -26.57 -2.62 10.51
CA GLY A 135 -27.34 -1.52 11.11
C GLY A 135 -28.03 -1.85 12.44
N SER A 136 -28.07 -3.12 12.88
CA SER A 136 -28.60 -3.47 14.20
C SER A 136 -27.71 -2.97 15.35
N PRO A 137 -28.24 -2.82 16.58
CA PRO A 137 -27.42 -2.50 17.75
C PRO A 137 -26.27 -3.50 17.97
N GLN A 138 -26.52 -4.80 17.73
CA GLN A 138 -25.51 -5.85 17.86
C GLN A 138 -24.39 -5.69 16.83
N TYR A 139 -24.72 -5.30 15.59
CA TYR A 139 -23.73 -4.95 14.58
C TYR A 139 -22.89 -3.75 15.00
N GLN A 140 -23.49 -2.71 15.57
CA GLN A 140 -22.75 -1.53 16.03
C GLN A 140 -21.79 -1.85 17.17
N THR A 141 -22.19 -2.74 18.09
CA THR A 141 -21.29 -3.28 19.11
C THR A 141 -20.14 -4.06 18.48
N ALA A 142 -20.42 -4.99 17.56
CA ALA A 142 -19.40 -5.78 16.87
C ALA A 142 -18.40 -4.90 16.09
N MET A 143 -18.89 -3.88 15.38
CA MET A 143 -18.06 -2.89 14.68
C MET A 143 -17.15 -2.11 15.65
N THR A 144 -17.70 -1.69 16.79
CA THR A 144 -16.92 -0.98 17.81
C THR A 144 -15.84 -1.88 18.43
N GLU A 145 -16.13 -3.15 18.68
CA GLU A 145 -15.13 -4.12 19.14
C GLU A 145 -14.03 -4.36 18.11
N GLU A 146 -14.39 -4.50 16.82
CA GLU A 146 -13.40 -4.67 15.76
C GLU A 146 -12.49 -3.45 15.64
N ILE A 147 -13.06 -2.24 15.67
CA ILE A 147 -12.30 -1.00 15.73
C ILE A 147 -11.38 -0.98 16.96
N ARG A 148 -11.84 -1.45 18.13
CA ARG A 148 -11.02 -1.51 19.35
C ARG A 148 -9.79 -2.41 19.20
N LYS A 149 -9.89 -3.56 18.52
CA LYS A 149 -8.74 -4.45 18.27
C LYS A 149 -7.60 -3.79 17.48
N GLY A 150 -7.94 -2.79 16.65
CA GLY A 150 -6.98 -1.99 15.89
C GLY A 150 -6.54 -0.70 16.58
N SER A 151 -7.14 -0.32 17.71
CA SER A 151 -6.87 0.96 18.38
C SER A 151 -5.48 0.99 19.03
N ASN A 152 -4.95 2.19 19.26
CA ASN A 152 -3.61 2.44 19.82
C ASN A 152 -2.45 1.91 18.98
N LYS A 153 -2.69 1.47 17.74
CA LYS A 153 -1.62 1.13 16.80
C LYS A 153 -1.17 2.39 16.08
N THR A 154 0.06 2.81 16.35
CA THR A 154 0.73 3.86 15.58
C THR A 154 1.04 3.35 14.18
N THR A 155 0.57 4.07 13.17
CA THR A 155 0.79 3.75 11.75
C THR A 155 1.91 4.62 11.17
N GLN A 156 2.72 4.06 10.28
CA GLN A 156 3.90 4.74 9.72
C GLN A 156 3.88 4.82 8.19
N SER A 157 3.00 4.06 7.55
CA SER A 157 2.80 4.11 6.11
C SER A 157 1.48 4.79 5.77
N ILE A 158 1.51 5.52 4.67
CA ILE A 158 0.34 6.24 4.17
C ILE A 158 -0.81 5.29 3.81
N ASP A 159 -0.48 4.06 3.39
CA ASP A 159 -1.44 3.02 3.05
C ASP A 159 -2.23 2.56 4.28
N GLN A 160 -1.54 2.24 5.39
CA GLN A 160 -2.17 1.80 6.64
C GLN A 160 -3.02 2.91 7.26
N GLU A 161 -2.55 4.15 7.18
CA GLU A 161 -3.31 5.31 7.63
C GLU A 161 -4.62 5.44 6.84
N SER A 162 -4.56 5.25 5.52
CA SER A 162 -5.73 5.37 4.62
C SER A 162 -6.79 4.31 4.92
N TYR A 163 -6.37 3.05 5.14
CA TYR A 163 -7.26 1.98 5.61
C TYR A 163 -7.97 2.38 6.90
N ARG A 164 -7.20 2.79 7.90
CA ARG A 164 -7.74 3.10 9.22
C ARG A 164 -8.68 4.31 9.18
N ILE A 165 -8.30 5.37 8.49
CA ILE A 165 -9.13 6.58 8.31
C ILE A 165 -10.41 6.24 7.56
N GLY A 166 -10.34 5.42 6.50
CA GLY A 166 -11.49 5.00 5.73
C GLY A 166 -12.49 4.18 6.53
N LEU A 167 -12.02 3.17 7.27
CA LEU A 167 -12.83 2.38 8.20
C LEU A 167 -13.57 3.25 9.21
N LEU A 168 -12.83 4.10 9.93
CA LEU A 168 -13.40 4.96 10.97
C LEU A 168 -14.40 5.97 10.38
N SER A 169 -14.05 6.58 9.25
CA SER A 169 -14.91 7.56 8.59
C SER A 169 -16.20 6.92 8.07
N GLY A 170 -16.10 5.77 7.41
CA GLY A 170 -17.26 5.02 6.90
C GLY A 170 -18.22 4.60 8.02
N ASN A 171 -17.68 4.07 9.13
CA ASN A 171 -18.50 3.74 10.31
C ASN A 171 -19.22 4.97 10.89
N LEU A 172 -18.53 6.10 11.05
CA LEU A 172 -19.13 7.33 11.58
C LEU A 172 -20.16 7.93 10.62
N LEU A 173 -19.95 7.85 9.31
CA LEU A 173 -20.89 8.32 8.29
C LEU A 173 -22.17 7.48 8.23
N ASP A 174 -22.05 6.16 8.39
CA ASP A 174 -23.19 5.25 8.53
C ASP A 174 -24.01 5.55 9.78
N ARG A 175 -23.36 5.80 10.92
CA ARG A 175 -24.05 6.17 12.16
C ARG A 175 -24.81 7.49 12.03
N LYS A 176 -24.34 8.42 11.19
CA LYS A 176 -25.05 9.67 10.86
C LYS A 176 -26.22 9.48 9.90
N GLY A 177 -26.40 8.29 9.30
CA GLY A 177 -27.49 8.01 8.35
C GLY A 177 -27.42 8.86 7.08
N THR A 178 -26.20 9.12 6.58
CA THR A 178 -25.99 9.96 5.39
C THR A 178 -25.87 9.13 4.12
N GLU A 179 -26.20 9.72 2.96
CA GLU A 179 -26.00 9.13 1.62
C GLU A 179 -24.53 9.29 1.14
N TRP A 180 -23.57 8.97 2.00
CA TRP A 180 -22.15 9.25 1.76
C TRP A 180 -21.53 8.37 0.67
N LYS A 181 -22.05 7.16 0.47
CA LYS A 181 -21.52 6.19 -0.50
C LYS A 181 -21.53 6.78 -1.91
N THR A 182 -22.65 7.36 -2.35
CA THR A 182 -22.78 8.04 -3.65
C THR A 182 -21.77 9.19 -3.83
N ARG A 183 -21.44 9.92 -2.76
CA ARG A 183 -20.44 11.01 -2.83
C ARG A 183 -19.02 10.47 -3.06
N ILE A 184 -18.70 9.32 -2.48
CA ILE A 184 -17.42 8.64 -2.73
C ILE A 184 -17.33 8.13 -4.16
N GLU A 185 -18.41 7.58 -4.72
CA GLU A 185 -18.43 7.14 -6.13
C GLU A 185 -18.11 8.28 -7.10
N ASN A 186 -18.39 9.52 -6.67
CA ASN A 186 -18.10 10.77 -7.38
C ASN A 186 -16.72 11.39 -7.03
N GLY A 187 -15.89 10.70 -6.26
CA GLY A 187 -14.50 11.09 -6.00
C GLY A 187 -14.28 11.98 -4.77
N GLU A 188 -15.24 12.06 -3.85
CA GLU A 188 -15.05 12.70 -2.54
C GLU A 188 -14.43 11.73 -1.52
N ARG A 189 -13.50 12.19 -0.66
CA ARG A 189 -12.93 11.32 0.38
C ARG A 189 -13.96 11.09 1.50
N PRO A 190 -14.03 9.88 2.10
CA PRO A 190 -14.86 9.63 3.28
C PRO A 190 -14.64 10.69 4.39
N LEU A 191 -13.38 11.03 4.67
CA LEU A 191 -13.04 12.00 5.71
C LEU A 191 -13.47 13.43 5.37
N ASP A 192 -13.35 13.86 4.10
CA ASP A 192 -13.85 15.16 3.64
C ASP A 192 -15.38 15.25 3.82
N ILE A 193 -16.11 14.18 3.47
CA ILE A 193 -17.57 14.10 3.65
C ILE A 193 -17.92 14.21 5.14
N LEU A 194 -17.27 13.42 5.99
CA LEU A 194 -17.54 13.34 7.44
C LEU A 194 -17.37 14.69 8.14
N LEU A 195 -16.35 15.46 7.74
CA LEU A 195 -15.92 16.69 8.39
C LEU A 195 -16.44 17.97 7.72
N SER A 196 -17.17 17.86 6.59
CA SER A 196 -17.64 19.01 5.79
C SER A 196 -18.35 20.13 6.57
N ASN A 197 -19.02 19.79 7.68
CA ASN A 197 -19.70 20.75 8.57
C ASN A 197 -19.22 20.67 10.02
N THR A 198 -17.99 20.20 10.25
CA THR A 198 -17.42 20.06 11.60
C THR A 198 -16.37 21.13 11.83
N PRO A 199 -16.62 22.11 12.72
CA PRO A 199 -15.63 23.14 13.04
C PRO A 199 -14.39 22.50 13.68
N PRO A 200 -13.17 22.95 13.32
CA PRO A 200 -11.95 22.45 13.92
C PRO A 200 -11.85 22.90 15.38
N ILE A 201 -11.55 21.97 16.27
CA ILE A 201 -11.23 22.23 17.67
C ILE A 201 -9.72 22.02 17.82
N PRO A 202 -8.93 23.07 18.11
CA PRO A 202 -7.49 22.95 18.28
C PRO A 202 -7.11 21.96 19.38
N GLU A 203 -6.11 21.12 19.09
CA GLU A 203 -5.56 20.15 20.03
C GLU A 203 -4.03 20.20 19.94
N SER A 204 -3.36 20.04 21.09
CA SER A 204 -1.91 19.91 21.12
C SER A 204 -1.50 18.52 20.64
N ALA A 205 -0.33 18.43 19.99
CA ALA A 205 0.24 17.13 19.65
C ALA A 205 0.44 16.29 20.93
N ASP A 206 0.14 14.99 20.86
CA ASP A 206 0.50 14.06 21.92
C ASP A 206 2.03 13.87 21.91
N PRO A 207 2.76 14.31 22.96
CA PRO A 207 4.21 14.22 23.00
C PRO A 207 4.72 12.78 23.04
N VAL A 208 3.94 11.83 23.57
CA VAL A 208 4.31 10.40 23.58
C VAL A 208 4.25 9.84 22.17
N LEU A 209 3.16 10.10 21.46
CA LEU A 209 3.01 9.70 20.05
C LEU A 209 4.09 10.33 19.17
N GLU A 210 4.38 11.62 19.35
CA GLU A 210 5.42 12.30 18.58
C GLU A 210 6.79 11.65 18.82
N HIS A 211 7.13 11.36 20.07
CA HIS A 211 8.39 10.71 20.41
C HIS A 211 8.50 9.29 19.83
N GLU A 212 7.42 8.50 19.91
CA GLU A 212 7.34 7.15 19.32
C GLU A 212 7.52 7.20 17.80
N LEU A 213 6.80 8.09 17.12
CA LEU A 213 6.89 8.27 15.67
C LEU A 213 8.29 8.71 15.26
N ARG A 214 8.86 9.70 15.94
CA ARG A 214 10.22 10.20 15.65
C ARG A 214 11.25 9.09 15.75
N THR A 215 11.26 8.37 16.87
CA THR A 215 12.19 7.26 17.11
C THR A 215 12.03 6.17 16.05
N SER A 216 10.80 5.78 15.73
CA SER A 216 10.57 4.70 14.77
C SER A 216 10.86 5.12 13.33
N ILE A 217 10.51 6.35 12.93
CA ILE A 217 10.78 6.87 11.59
C ILE A 217 12.28 7.06 11.36
N GLU A 218 13.05 7.50 12.36
CA GLU A 218 14.51 7.56 12.28
C GLU A 218 15.12 6.18 12.06
N ASN A 219 14.64 5.19 12.81
CA ASN A 219 15.05 3.79 12.64
C ASN A 219 14.66 3.25 11.25
N GLU A 220 13.44 3.51 10.81
CA GLU A 220 12.92 3.04 9.52
C GLU A 220 13.68 3.68 8.35
N ASN A 221 13.87 5.00 8.37
CA ASN A 221 14.70 5.72 7.39
C ASN A 221 16.10 5.13 7.29
N THR A 222 16.71 4.77 8.42
CA THR A 222 18.03 4.11 8.47
C THR A 222 18.00 2.74 7.81
N GLN A 223 16.95 1.93 8.04
CA GLN A 223 16.84 0.62 7.40
C GLN A 223 16.53 0.73 5.90
N ILE A 224 15.61 1.62 5.52
CA ILE A 224 15.27 1.89 4.11
C ILE A 224 16.51 2.36 3.35
N GLN A 225 17.33 3.24 3.94
CA GLN A 225 18.53 3.77 3.30
C GLN A 225 19.53 2.66 2.93
N LYS A 226 19.64 1.60 3.74
CA LYS A 226 20.50 0.44 3.45
C LYS A 226 20.03 -0.33 2.20
N SER A 227 18.77 -0.23 1.83
CA SER A 227 18.19 -0.86 0.63
C SER A 227 18.18 0.10 -0.56
N ILE A 228 17.67 1.32 -0.38
CA ILE A 228 17.49 2.30 -1.45
C ILE A 228 18.81 2.90 -1.92
N GLY A 229 19.73 3.23 -1.00
CA GLY A 229 21.00 3.87 -1.33
C GLY A 229 21.83 3.07 -2.35
N PRO A 230 22.14 1.79 -2.07
CA PRO A 230 22.86 0.94 -3.03
C PRO A 230 22.10 0.74 -4.35
N PHE A 231 20.77 0.61 -4.30
CA PHE A 231 19.96 0.47 -5.51
C PHE A 231 20.07 1.69 -6.42
N ILE A 232 19.93 2.91 -5.88
CA ILE A 232 20.05 4.16 -6.64
C ILE A 232 21.45 4.35 -7.20
N GLN A 233 22.48 4.04 -6.39
CA GLN A 233 23.87 4.13 -6.83
C GLN A 233 24.11 3.18 -8.01
N ALA A 234 23.64 1.94 -7.92
CA ALA A 234 23.75 0.97 -9.00
C ALA A 234 22.94 1.42 -10.23
N PHE A 235 21.69 1.87 -10.07
CA PHE A 235 20.85 2.32 -11.19
C PHE A 235 21.51 3.41 -12.05
N ARG A 236 22.24 4.33 -11.40
CA ARG A 236 22.96 5.45 -12.03
C ARG A 236 24.34 5.06 -12.57
N GLY A 237 24.83 3.87 -12.26
CA GLY A 237 26.13 3.37 -12.71
C GLY A 237 26.15 3.03 -14.20
N ILE A 238 27.30 3.26 -14.85
CA ILE A 238 27.46 3.02 -16.30
C ILE A 238 27.66 1.54 -16.65
N ASN A 239 28.07 0.71 -15.70
CA ASN A 239 28.40 -0.71 -15.90
C ASN A 239 27.36 -1.66 -15.28
N THR A 240 26.15 -1.18 -14.98
CA THR A 240 25.12 -1.99 -14.29
C THR A 240 24.14 -2.61 -15.29
N GLY A 241 23.73 -3.84 -15.02
CA GLY A 241 22.65 -4.50 -15.76
C GLY A 241 21.29 -3.97 -15.29
N LYS A 242 20.42 -3.64 -16.24
CA LYS A 242 19.03 -3.25 -15.97
C LYS A 242 18.12 -4.30 -16.57
N LEU A 243 17.53 -5.14 -15.74
CA LEU A 243 16.64 -6.22 -16.16
C LEU A 243 15.19 -5.82 -15.90
N PHE A 244 14.43 -5.63 -16.97
CA PHE A 244 12.99 -5.39 -16.91
C PHE A 244 12.21 -6.70 -16.94
N VAL A 245 11.30 -6.85 -15.99
CA VAL A 245 10.40 -8.00 -15.89
C VAL A 245 8.95 -7.49 -15.96
N PRO A 246 8.18 -7.82 -17.01
CA PRO A 246 6.82 -7.32 -17.16
C PRO A 246 5.85 -7.99 -16.18
N PHE A 247 4.82 -7.26 -15.76
CA PHE A 247 3.77 -7.80 -14.87
C PHE A 247 3.04 -9.00 -15.47
N SER A 248 2.96 -9.08 -16.80
CA SER A 248 2.35 -10.21 -17.53
C SER A 248 3.05 -11.55 -17.28
N LYS A 249 4.25 -11.54 -16.69
CA LYS A 249 5.02 -12.74 -16.33
C LYS A 249 4.88 -13.10 -14.86
N PHE A 250 4.30 -12.24 -14.03
CA PHE A 250 4.16 -12.53 -12.61
C PHE A 250 3.15 -13.65 -12.41
N SER A 251 3.41 -14.48 -11.41
CA SER A 251 2.52 -15.54 -10.98
C SER A 251 2.29 -15.42 -9.47
N GLY A 252 1.03 -15.57 -9.06
CA GLY A 252 0.66 -15.43 -7.65
C GLY A 252 0.68 -13.98 -7.17
N SER A 253 0.84 -13.81 -5.87
CA SER A 253 0.84 -12.50 -5.21
C SER A 253 2.23 -11.88 -5.17
N THR A 254 2.29 -10.56 -5.23
CA THR A 254 3.51 -9.80 -4.93
C THR A 254 3.48 -9.35 -3.48
N ILE A 255 4.66 -9.32 -2.84
CA ILE A 255 4.81 -8.86 -1.45
C ILE A 255 5.90 -7.80 -1.44
N TYR A 256 5.67 -6.69 -0.75
CA TYR A 256 6.68 -5.67 -0.49
C TYR A 256 6.43 -5.04 0.88
N HIS A 257 7.47 -4.48 1.49
CA HIS A 257 7.35 -3.84 2.80
C HIS A 257 7.19 -2.32 2.72
N GLY A 258 7.63 -1.71 1.62
CA GLY A 258 7.48 -0.28 1.42
C GLY A 258 7.57 0.08 -0.05
N ASN A 259 6.85 1.13 -0.43
CA ASN A 259 6.83 1.72 -1.76
C ASN A 259 7.14 3.20 -1.61
N TYR A 260 8.21 3.67 -2.25
CA TYR A 260 8.77 5.00 -1.98
C TYR A 260 8.95 5.84 -3.23
N ALA A 261 8.58 7.11 -3.14
CA ALA A 261 8.85 8.11 -4.16
C ALA A 261 10.02 8.98 -3.70
N LEU A 262 11.02 9.17 -4.57
CA LEU A 262 12.17 10.03 -4.31
C LEU A 262 12.12 11.23 -5.25
N ALA A 263 12.44 12.42 -4.74
CA ALA A 263 12.39 13.67 -5.53
C ALA A 263 13.24 13.61 -6.81
N ASP A 264 14.43 12.97 -6.74
CA ASP A 264 15.39 12.89 -7.84
C ASP A 264 15.41 11.51 -8.52
N PHE A 265 14.30 10.78 -8.48
CA PHE A 265 14.17 9.47 -9.11
C PHE A 265 12.81 9.32 -9.79
N SER A 266 12.81 8.94 -11.06
CA SER A 266 11.60 8.92 -11.89
C SER A 266 10.66 7.74 -11.61
N HIS A 267 11.14 6.72 -10.89
CA HIS A 267 10.40 5.49 -10.61
C HIS A 267 10.11 5.37 -9.12
N GLU A 268 9.03 4.70 -8.76
CA GLU A 268 8.80 4.33 -7.36
C GLU A 268 9.73 3.16 -7.00
N ILE A 269 10.23 3.12 -5.77
CA ILE A 269 11.10 2.05 -5.28
C ILE A 269 10.35 1.17 -4.30
N GLN A 270 10.28 -0.12 -4.60
CA GLN A 270 9.72 -1.12 -3.71
C GLN A 270 10.86 -1.86 -3.00
N VAL A 271 10.82 -1.86 -1.67
CA VAL A 271 11.83 -2.54 -0.82
C VAL A 271 11.27 -3.85 -0.27
N LYS A 272 12.18 -4.82 -0.07
CA LYS A 272 11.85 -6.18 0.34
C LYS A 272 10.76 -6.81 -0.55
N PHE A 273 10.82 -6.49 -1.84
CA PHE A 273 9.93 -6.99 -2.86
C PHE A 273 10.20 -8.48 -3.11
N SER A 274 9.14 -9.27 -3.13
CA SER A 274 9.18 -10.70 -3.42
C SER A 274 8.13 -11.06 -4.47
N VAL A 275 8.56 -11.81 -5.48
CA VAL A 275 7.70 -12.29 -6.57
C VAL A 275 8.25 -13.56 -7.18
N GLN A 276 7.34 -14.40 -7.69
CA GLN A 276 7.66 -15.42 -8.68
C GLN A 276 7.17 -14.96 -10.06
N ALA A 277 8.01 -15.12 -11.08
CA ALA A 277 7.65 -14.85 -12.45
C ALA A 277 8.06 -16.01 -13.37
N HIS A 278 7.28 -16.20 -14.43
CA HIS A 278 7.42 -17.25 -15.43
C HIS A 278 7.61 -16.62 -16.81
N PRO A 279 8.81 -16.10 -17.12
CA PRO A 279 9.16 -15.76 -18.49
C PRO A 279 9.09 -16.99 -19.41
N THR A 280 9.06 -16.76 -20.71
CA THR A 280 8.87 -17.86 -21.67
C THR A 280 10.04 -18.84 -21.56
N ASN A 281 9.77 -20.11 -21.23
CA ASN A 281 10.78 -21.16 -21.00
C ASN A 281 11.79 -20.82 -19.89
N GLY A 282 11.34 -20.14 -18.84
CA GLY A 282 12.19 -19.83 -17.69
C GLY A 282 11.42 -19.52 -16.40
N THR A 283 12.19 -19.28 -15.36
CA THR A 283 11.71 -18.90 -14.04
C THR A 283 12.53 -17.75 -13.49
N LEU A 284 11.87 -16.93 -12.69
CA LEU A 284 12.49 -15.90 -11.88
C LEU A 284 11.85 -15.93 -10.50
N ASN A 285 12.68 -15.93 -9.47
CA ASN A 285 12.28 -15.77 -8.09
C ASN A 285 13.08 -14.61 -7.48
N ALA A 286 12.39 -13.53 -7.13
CA ALA A 286 12.96 -12.46 -6.34
C ALA A 286 12.43 -12.58 -4.91
N LYS A 287 13.33 -12.52 -3.93
CA LYS A 287 13.03 -12.60 -2.50
C LYS A 287 13.66 -11.44 -1.78
N SER A 288 12.83 -10.65 -1.10
CA SER A 288 13.27 -9.48 -0.33
C SER A 288 14.22 -8.53 -1.08
N THR A 289 13.99 -8.37 -2.38
CA THR A 289 14.81 -7.56 -3.30
C THR A 289 14.36 -6.09 -3.29
N THR A 290 15.23 -5.16 -3.68
CA THR A 290 14.81 -3.77 -3.96
C THR A 290 14.65 -3.60 -5.47
N VAL A 291 13.49 -3.13 -5.91
CA VAL A 291 13.15 -2.98 -7.34
C VAL A 291 12.59 -1.60 -7.60
N ALA A 292 12.71 -1.12 -8.84
CA ALA A 292 11.98 0.05 -9.29
C ALA A 292 10.69 -0.39 -9.99
N PHE A 293 9.55 0.15 -9.56
CA PHE A 293 8.26 -0.05 -10.20
C PHE A 293 8.15 0.84 -11.42
N VAL A 294 7.79 0.25 -12.55
CA VAL A 294 7.62 0.95 -13.82
C VAL A 294 6.16 0.86 -14.24
N SER A 295 5.54 2.02 -14.42
CA SER A 295 4.22 2.15 -15.03
C SER A 295 4.31 2.58 -16.49
N GLY A 296 3.29 2.19 -17.26
CA GLY A 296 3.17 2.54 -18.67
C GLY A 296 4.17 1.82 -19.58
N ASN A 297 4.13 2.15 -20.86
CA ASN A 297 4.90 1.51 -21.93
C ASN A 297 6.37 1.98 -21.99
N SER A 298 6.98 2.24 -20.83
CA SER A 298 8.31 2.85 -20.73
C SER A 298 9.43 1.90 -21.17
N TYR A 299 9.25 0.58 -21.00
CA TYR A 299 10.22 -0.43 -21.40
C TYR A 299 9.55 -1.59 -22.14
N CYS A 300 10.26 -2.14 -23.12
CA CYS A 300 9.94 -3.41 -23.78
C CYS A 300 8.56 -3.49 -24.47
N SER A 301 7.88 -2.35 -24.66
CA SER A 301 6.50 -2.22 -25.12
C SER A 301 5.46 -2.92 -24.23
N GLU A 302 5.74 -3.00 -22.93
CA GLU A 302 4.87 -3.64 -21.94
C GLU A 302 4.20 -2.58 -21.06
N PRO A 303 2.93 -2.76 -20.63
CA PRO A 303 2.17 -1.76 -19.89
C PRO A 303 2.70 -1.43 -18.49
N GLY A 304 3.67 -2.21 -18.01
CA GLY A 304 4.35 -1.99 -16.75
C GLY A 304 5.14 -3.24 -16.32
N GLY A 305 5.97 -3.05 -15.31
CA GLY A 305 6.79 -4.12 -14.75
C GLY A 305 7.66 -3.63 -13.61
N ILE A 306 8.69 -4.41 -13.31
CA ILE A 306 9.74 -4.02 -12.38
C ILE A 306 11.07 -3.95 -13.10
N LEU A 307 11.95 -3.08 -12.62
CA LEU A 307 13.37 -3.09 -12.94
C LEU A 307 14.16 -3.67 -11.77
N ILE A 308 14.91 -4.72 -12.07
CA ILE A 308 15.93 -5.30 -11.21
C ILE A 308 17.28 -4.77 -11.68
N ILE A 309 18.09 -4.29 -10.74
CA ILE A 309 19.43 -3.79 -11.02
C ILE A 309 20.46 -4.83 -10.63
N LEU A 310 21.33 -5.17 -11.58
CA LEU A 310 22.47 -6.07 -11.39
C LEU A 310 23.73 -5.18 -11.29
N PRO A 311 24.29 -4.98 -10.08
CA PRO A 311 25.39 -4.03 -9.87
C PRO A 311 26.64 -4.34 -10.69
N ASP A 312 26.91 -5.62 -10.92
CA ASP A 312 28.10 -6.11 -11.64
C ASP A 312 27.92 -6.20 -13.16
N GLY A 313 26.82 -5.64 -13.69
CA GLY A 313 26.47 -5.74 -15.10
C GLY A 313 25.57 -6.94 -15.41
N MET A 314 25.24 -7.11 -16.69
CA MET A 314 24.59 -8.34 -17.14
C MET A 314 25.61 -9.47 -17.26
N PRO A 315 25.38 -10.63 -16.60
CA PRO A 315 26.22 -11.82 -16.79
C PRO A 315 26.23 -12.28 -18.24
N SER A 316 27.34 -12.84 -18.72
CA SER A 316 27.38 -13.48 -20.03
C SER A 316 26.41 -14.67 -20.12
N PRO A 317 25.79 -14.94 -21.29
CA PRO A 317 24.89 -16.08 -21.45
C PRO A 317 25.61 -17.42 -21.26
N ILE A 318 24.98 -18.34 -20.54
CA ILE A 318 25.40 -19.74 -20.44
C ILE A 318 24.43 -20.56 -21.28
N ASN A 319 24.90 -21.14 -22.39
CA ASN A 319 24.06 -21.88 -23.35
C ASN A 319 22.82 -21.08 -23.83
N GLY A 320 22.99 -19.77 -24.06
CA GLY A 320 21.91 -18.89 -24.50
C GLY A 320 20.91 -18.51 -23.40
N ARG A 321 21.24 -18.77 -22.13
CA ARG A 321 20.37 -18.49 -20.98
C ARG A 321 21.02 -17.49 -20.02
N LEU A 322 20.18 -16.70 -19.36
CA LEU A 322 20.55 -15.93 -18.19
C LEU A 322 20.38 -16.81 -16.96
N GLN A 323 21.48 -17.06 -16.26
CA GLN A 323 21.50 -17.83 -15.03
C GLN A 323 22.08 -16.96 -13.90
N ILE A 324 21.28 -16.71 -12.88
CA ILE A 324 21.66 -15.97 -11.67
C ILE A 324 21.18 -16.77 -10.48
N GLU A 325 22.04 -16.99 -9.49
CA GLU A 325 21.66 -17.65 -8.24
C GLU A 325 22.26 -16.89 -7.06
N SER A 326 21.40 -16.44 -6.15
CA SER A 326 21.78 -15.71 -4.94
C SER A 326 20.67 -15.87 -3.88
N SER A 327 20.94 -15.40 -2.66
CA SER A 327 19.95 -15.46 -1.57
C SER A 327 18.69 -14.61 -1.81
N GLN A 328 18.75 -13.63 -2.72
CA GLN A 328 17.65 -12.68 -2.99
C GLN A 328 17.09 -12.81 -4.41
N LEU A 329 17.82 -13.43 -5.33
CA LEU A 329 17.45 -13.50 -6.73
C LEU A 329 17.94 -14.82 -7.34
N SER A 330 17.00 -15.59 -7.88
CA SER A 330 17.25 -16.77 -8.69
C SER A 330 16.58 -16.58 -10.05
N ILE A 331 17.33 -16.75 -11.14
CA ILE A 331 16.84 -16.64 -12.50
C ILE A 331 17.43 -17.78 -13.31
N ASP A 332 16.57 -18.51 -14.03
CA ASP A 332 16.96 -19.39 -15.11
C ASP A 332 15.98 -19.19 -16.27
N ALA A 333 16.40 -18.42 -17.27
CA ALA A 333 15.54 -18.05 -18.40
C ALA A 333 16.35 -17.85 -19.69
N PRO A 334 15.71 -17.84 -20.88
CA PRO A 334 16.39 -17.41 -22.10
C PRO A 334 17.03 -16.04 -21.93
N TYR A 335 18.18 -15.84 -22.56
CA TYR A 335 18.91 -14.59 -22.41
C TYR A 335 18.07 -13.40 -22.92
N PRO A 336 17.87 -12.35 -22.11
CA PRO A 336 16.96 -11.26 -22.44
C PRO A 336 17.48 -10.41 -23.62
N SER A 337 16.55 -9.89 -24.42
CA SER A 337 16.87 -8.96 -25.51
C SER A 337 16.98 -7.53 -24.99
N LEU A 338 17.82 -6.70 -25.59
CA LEU A 338 17.81 -5.27 -25.30
C LEU A 338 16.52 -4.60 -25.81
N ASP A 339 16.09 -3.57 -25.10
CA ASP A 339 15.04 -2.67 -25.53
C ASP A 339 15.51 -1.78 -26.70
N SER A 340 14.63 -0.93 -27.22
CA SER A 340 14.95 -0.04 -28.33
C SER A 340 16.02 1.01 -27.99
N SER A 341 16.21 1.34 -26.71
CA SER A 341 17.28 2.24 -26.27
C SER A 341 18.64 1.57 -26.15
N GLY A 342 18.69 0.23 -26.14
CA GLY A 342 19.92 -0.53 -25.94
C GLY A 342 20.43 -0.50 -24.49
N SER A 343 19.62 -0.06 -23.53
CA SER A 343 20.05 0.18 -22.15
C SER A 343 19.36 -0.70 -21.10
N VAL A 344 18.27 -1.38 -21.49
CA VAL A 344 17.49 -2.25 -20.61
C VAL A 344 17.27 -3.61 -21.26
N TYR A 345 17.50 -4.67 -20.50
CA TYR A 345 17.29 -6.05 -20.90
C TYR A 345 15.86 -6.49 -20.58
N CYS A 346 15.13 -6.95 -21.58
CA CYS A 346 13.74 -7.36 -21.50
C CYS A 346 13.61 -8.87 -21.26
N LEU A 347 13.13 -9.26 -20.08
CA LEU A 347 12.83 -10.66 -19.77
C LEU A 347 11.38 -10.99 -20.17
N ARG A 348 11.21 -11.65 -21.32
CA ARG A 348 9.90 -11.95 -21.93
C ARG A 348 9.42 -13.39 -21.75
#